data_AF-A0A7T5JNQ6-F1
#
_entry.id   AF-A0A7T5JNQ6-F1
#
_cell.length_a   1.000
_cell.length_b   1.000
_cell.length_c   1.000
_cell.angle_alpha   90.00
_cell.angle_beta   90.00
_cell.angle_gamma   90.00
#
_symmetry.space_group_name_H-M   'P 1'
#
loop_
_entity.id
_entity.type
_entity.pdbx_description
1 polymer ?
#
loop_
_entity_poly.entity_id
_entity_poly.type
_entity_poly.pdbx_seq_one_letter_code
_entity_poly.pdbx_strand_id
1 'polypeptide(L)'
;MTFVWVNGLIAGLILAAFLALCDGLFGTSTFAVLIDVSYVPGLAGLPSILELMIHLLISVVVVFFIAYFYPRDRRATVKYLLYWALAFAIAYLPFSLFSKTPLSFGAFLIWVLGHLLYTVVVAAQIERQR
;
A
#
# COMPACT_ATOMS: atom_id res chain seq x y z
N MET A 1 5.18 11.64 -16.24
CA MET A 1 5.17 10.16 -16.28
C MET A 1 6.32 9.56 -15.48
N THR A 2 7.59 9.92 -15.72
CA THR A 2 8.75 9.41 -14.95
C THR A 2 8.60 9.57 -13.43
N PHE A 3 8.05 10.69 -12.97
CA PHE A 3 7.73 10.93 -11.56
C PHE A 3 6.90 9.80 -10.94
N VAL A 4 5.79 9.43 -11.60
CA VAL A 4 4.81 8.47 -11.07
C VAL A 4 5.42 7.08 -10.97
N TRP A 5 6.18 6.66 -12.00
CA TRP A 5 6.88 5.38 -12.00
C TRP A 5 7.88 5.29 -10.85
N VAL A 6 8.83 6.22 -10.77
CA VAL A 6 9.91 6.16 -9.78
C VAL A 6 9.34 6.26 -8.36
N ASN A 7 8.44 7.21 -8.10
CA ASN A 7 7.91 7.41 -6.75
C ASN A 7 6.93 6.30 -6.33
N GLY A 8 6.15 5.76 -7.27
CA GLY A 8 5.32 4.57 -7.03
C GLY A 8 6.17 3.36 -6.63
N LEU A 9 7.22 3.06 -7.39
CA LEU A 9 8.12 1.96 -7.05
C LEU A 9 8.81 2.16 -5.70
N ILE A 10 9.34 3.35 -5.43
CA ILE A 10 10.01 3.65 -4.14
C ILE A 10 9.03 3.54 -2.98
N ALA A 11 7.86 4.18 -3.07
CA ALA A 11 6.87 4.15 -1.99
C ALA A 11 6.32 2.73 -1.76
N GLY A 12 6.05 1.99 -2.85
CA GLY A 12 5.63 0.60 -2.78
C GLY A 12 6.68 -0.31 -2.14
N LEU A 13 7.96 -0.15 -2.49
CA LEU A 13 9.05 -0.91 -1.87
C LEU A 13 9.22 -0.58 -0.38
N ILE A 14 9.09 0.68 0.01
CA ILE A 14 9.12 1.10 1.43
C ILE A 14 7.98 0.44 2.21
N LEU A 15 6.75 0.46 1.66
CA LEU A 15 5.60 -0.20 2.26
C LEU A 15 5.81 -1.71 2.40
N ALA A 16 6.24 -2.37 1.32
CA ALA A 16 6.52 -3.79 1.30
C ALA A 16 7.58 -4.18 2.35
N ALA A 17 8.69 -3.44 2.40
CA ALA A 17 9.76 -3.67 3.38
C ALA A 17 9.27 -3.45 4.83
N PHE A 18 8.46 -2.40 5.06
CA PHE A 18 7.89 -2.12 6.38
C PHE A 18 6.99 -3.28 6.86
N LEU A 19 6.05 -3.75 6.03
CA LEU A 19 5.17 -4.85 6.41
C LEU A 19 5.94 -6.16 6.59
N ALA A 20 6.90 -6.46 5.72
CA ALA A 20 7.73 -7.66 5.86
C ALA A 20 8.56 -7.65 7.14
N LEU A 21 9.10 -6.48 7.52
CA LEU A 21 9.81 -6.31 8.80
C LEU A 21 8.85 -6.54 9.98
N CYS A 22 7.67 -5.92 9.96
CA CYS A 22 6.68 -6.09 11.02
C CYS A 22 6.19 -7.55 11.13
N ASP A 23 6.01 -8.25 10.02
CA ASP A 23 5.67 -9.67 10.02
C ASP A 23 6.75 -10.50 10.74
N GLY A 24 8.03 -10.22 10.47
CA GLY A 24 9.16 -10.87 11.16
C GLY A 24 9.26 -10.53 12.65
N LEU A 25 8.90 -9.30 13.05
CA LEU A 25 8.99 -8.84 14.45
C LEU A 25 7.78 -9.24 15.30
N PHE A 26 6.58 -9.26 14.72
CA PHE A 26 5.32 -9.43 15.44
C PHE A 26 4.60 -10.74 15.11
N GLY A 27 5.15 -11.58 14.22
CA GLY A 27 4.55 -12.85 13.83
C GLY A 27 3.24 -12.70 13.06
N THR A 28 3.08 -11.60 12.32
CA THR A 28 1.90 -11.32 11.48
C THR A 28 2.12 -11.80 10.04
N SER A 29 1.10 -11.62 9.18
CA SER A 29 1.16 -11.99 7.76
C SER A 29 0.64 -10.85 6.86
N THR A 30 0.88 -9.61 7.28
CA THR A 30 0.42 -8.40 6.58
C THR A 30 1.08 -8.22 5.22
N PHE A 31 2.35 -8.58 5.07
CA PHE A 31 3.05 -8.57 3.79
C PHE A 31 2.46 -9.62 2.85
N ALA A 32 2.15 -10.82 3.35
CA ALA A 32 1.51 -11.86 2.56
C ALA A 32 0.13 -11.41 2.06
N VAL A 33 -0.69 -10.80 2.94
CA VAL A 33 -1.97 -10.18 2.55
C VAL A 33 -1.78 -9.07 1.52
N LEU A 34 -0.70 -8.27 1.63
CA LEU A 34 -0.44 -7.18 0.70
C LEU A 34 -0.17 -7.69 -0.71
N ILE A 35 0.62 -8.75 -0.86
CA ILE A 35 1.07 -9.19 -2.18
C ILE A 35 0.20 -10.28 -2.80
N ASP A 36 -0.65 -10.94 -2.02
CA ASP A 36 -1.44 -12.06 -2.51
C ASP A 36 -2.35 -11.66 -3.69
N VAL A 37 -2.21 -12.40 -4.78
CA VAL A 37 -3.02 -12.28 -6.00
C VAL A 37 -3.77 -13.57 -6.33
N SER A 38 -3.76 -14.56 -5.43
CA SER A 38 -4.32 -15.89 -5.66
C SER A 38 -5.83 -15.89 -5.92
N TYR A 39 -6.52 -14.86 -5.46
CA TYR A 39 -7.94 -14.63 -5.71
C TYR A 39 -8.24 -14.05 -7.10
N VAL A 40 -7.22 -13.61 -7.86
CA VAL A 40 -7.36 -13.14 -9.23
C VAL A 40 -7.27 -14.33 -10.20
N PRO A 41 -8.28 -14.55 -11.06
CA PRO A 41 -8.24 -15.65 -12.03
C PRO A 41 -6.98 -15.61 -12.90
N GLY A 42 -6.25 -16.74 -12.96
CA GLY A 42 -5.02 -16.88 -13.75
C GLY A 42 -3.74 -16.45 -13.06
N LEU A 43 -3.79 -15.92 -11.83
CA LEU A 43 -2.60 -15.48 -11.07
C LEU A 43 -2.32 -16.33 -9.82
N ALA A 44 -3.10 -17.39 -9.57
CA ALA A 44 -2.88 -18.29 -8.45
C ALA A 44 -1.58 -19.10 -8.60
N GLY A 45 -0.83 -19.24 -7.50
CA GLY A 45 0.39 -20.04 -7.45
C GLY A 45 1.63 -19.37 -8.05
N LEU A 46 1.59 -18.05 -8.28
CA LEU A 46 2.76 -17.30 -8.70
C LEU A 46 3.84 -17.28 -7.61
N PRO A 47 5.13 -17.23 -7.97
CA PRO A 47 6.20 -16.93 -7.03
C PRO A 47 5.99 -15.55 -6.40
N SER A 48 6.26 -15.43 -5.10
CA SER A 48 6.09 -14.18 -4.33
C SER A 48 6.77 -12.95 -4.93
N ILE A 49 7.89 -13.14 -5.64
CA ILE A 49 8.56 -12.05 -6.36
C ILE A 49 7.69 -11.47 -7.48
N LEU A 50 6.95 -12.31 -8.22
CA LEU A 50 6.04 -11.85 -9.27
C LEU A 50 4.79 -11.19 -8.70
N GLU A 51 4.27 -11.72 -7.58
CA GLU A 51 3.17 -11.13 -6.83
C GLU A 51 3.51 -9.71 -6.33
N LEU A 52 4.71 -9.55 -5.78
CA LEU A 52 5.25 -8.25 -5.39
C LEU A 52 5.38 -7.31 -6.59
N MET A 53 5.91 -7.79 -7.73
CA MET A 53 6.03 -6.95 -8.93
C MET A 53 4.66 -6.45 -9.45
N ILE A 54 3.63 -7.29 -9.39
CA ILE A 54 2.25 -6.89 -9.73
C ILE A 54 1.78 -5.78 -8.77
N HIS A 55 2.03 -5.94 -7.47
CA HIS A 55 1.64 -4.93 -6.49
C HIS A 55 2.44 -3.63 -6.59
N LEU A 56 3.70 -3.68 -7.00
CA LEU A 56 4.48 -2.48 -7.32
C LEU A 56 3.89 -1.73 -8.52
N LEU A 57 3.37 -2.43 -9.52
CA LEU A 57 2.63 -1.81 -10.63
C LEU A 57 1.31 -1.18 -10.13
N ILE A 58 0.58 -1.85 -9.24
CA ILE A 58 -0.61 -1.28 -8.60
C ILE A 58 -0.23 -0.01 -7.82
N SER A 59 0.89 0.00 -7.11
CA SER A 59 1.38 1.18 -6.40
C SER A 59 1.66 2.36 -7.34
N VAL A 60 2.23 2.13 -8.53
CA VAL A 60 2.38 3.17 -9.56
C VAL A 60 1.03 3.77 -9.97
N VAL A 61 0.01 2.94 -10.17
CA VAL A 61 -1.36 3.39 -10.49
C VAL A 61 -1.96 4.19 -9.33
N VAL A 62 -1.77 3.74 -8.09
CA VAL A 62 -2.24 4.45 -6.89
C VAL A 62 -1.55 5.82 -6.76
N VAL A 63 -0.22 5.89 -6.92
CA VAL A 63 0.52 7.15 -6.88
C VAL A 63 0.08 8.10 -7.99
N PHE A 64 -0.24 7.60 -9.18
CA PHE A 64 -0.83 8.42 -10.24
C PHE A 64 -2.09 9.14 -9.74
N PHE A 65 -3.04 8.41 -9.16
CA PHE A 65 -4.28 8.99 -8.66
C PHE A 65 -4.07 9.91 -7.46
N ILE A 66 -3.17 9.55 -6.53
CA ILE A 66 -2.80 10.41 -5.40
C ILE A 66 -2.25 11.75 -5.90
N ALA A 67 -1.31 11.71 -6.86
CA ALA A 67 -0.66 12.89 -7.38
C ALA A 67 -1.58 13.74 -8.25
N TYR A 68 -2.40 13.11 -9.10
CA TYR A 68 -3.31 13.79 -10.02
C TYR A 68 -4.38 14.59 -9.28
N PHE A 69 -4.94 14.03 -8.20
CA PHE A 69 -5.97 14.68 -7.39
C PHE A 69 -5.43 15.39 -6.15
N TYR A 70 -4.11 15.58 -6.05
CA TYR A 70 -3.49 16.12 -4.84
C TYR A 70 -3.90 17.60 -4.62
N PRO A 71 -4.51 17.96 -3.48
CA PRO A 71 -4.99 19.32 -3.22
C PRO A 71 -3.88 20.36 -3.20
N ARG A 72 -4.21 21.62 -3.52
CA ARG A 72 -3.28 22.75 -3.35
C ARG A 72 -3.37 23.38 -1.96
N ASP A 73 -4.51 23.26 -1.30
CA ASP A 73 -4.71 23.79 0.06
C ASP A 73 -4.25 22.78 1.12
N ARG A 74 -3.49 23.28 2.11
CA ARG A 74 -2.89 22.43 3.16
C ARG A 74 -3.93 21.75 4.06
N ARG A 75 -5.07 22.40 4.34
CA ARG A 75 -6.14 21.78 5.15
C ARG A 75 -6.84 20.68 4.36
N ALA A 76 -7.07 20.91 3.07
CA ALA A 76 -7.59 19.90 2.15
C ALA A 76 -6.63 18.70 2.01
N THR A 77 -5.31 18.93 1.99
CA THR A 77 -4.31 17.86 1.93
C THR A 77 -4.42 16.87 3.08
N VAL A 78 -4.55 17.34 4.32
CA VAL A 78 -4.67 16.44 5.48
C VAL A 78 -5.92 15.56 5.36
N LYS A 79 -7.07 16.15 5.04
CA LYS A 79 -8.32 15.39 4.83
C LYS A 79 -8.18 14.38 3.69
N TYR A 80 -7.55 14.80 2.59
CA TYR A 80 -7.31 13.95 1.43
C TYR A 80 -6.46 12.72 1.76
N LEU A 81 -5.37 12.90 2.49
CA LEU A 81 -4.51 11.77 2.92
C LEU A 81 -5.24 10.85 3.91
N LEU A 82 -6.07 11.40 4.81
CA LEU A 82 -6.90 10.61 5.71
C LEU A 82 -7.94 9.76 4.96
N TYR A 83 -8.50 10.26 3.86
CA TYR A 83 -9.41 9.46 3.03
C TYR A 83 -8.69 8.29 2.35
N TRP A 84 -7.46 8.48 1.88
CA TRP A 84 -6.64 7.38 1.38
C TRP A 84 -6.30 6.37 2.46
N ALA A 85 -5.89 6.83 3.64
CA ALA A 85 -5.62 5.95 4.77
C ALA A 85 -6.87 5.14 5.18
N LEU A 86 -8.05 5.77 5.20
CA LEU A 86 -9.31 5.10 5.45
C LEU A 86 -9.64 4.06 4.36
N ALA A 87 -9.42 4.39 3.09
CA ALA A 87 -9.63 3.46 1.98
C ALA A 87 -8.73 2.23 2.11
N PHE A 88 -7.44 2.41 2.46
CA PHE A 88 -6.53 1.29 2.71
C PHE A 88 -6.91 0.48 3.95
N ALA A 89 -7.38 1.12 5.02
CA ALA A 89 -7.89 0.42 6.19
C ALA A 89 -9.09 -0.46 5.85
N ILE A 90 -10.04 0.06 5.06
CA ILE A 90 -11.21 -0.70 4.59
C ILE A 90 -10.76 -1.86 3.68
N ALA A 91 -9.78 -1.65 2.80
CA ALA A 91 -9.27 -2.66 1.87
C ALA A 91 -8.65 -3.88 2.56
N TYR A 92 -8.16 -3.74 3.81
CA TYR A 92 -7.62 -4.86 4.58
C TYR A 92 -8.63 -5.99 4.77
N LEU A 93 -9.91 -5.65 4.99
CA LEU A 93 -10.96 -6.62 5.29
C LEU A 93 -11.20 -7.60 4.13
N PRO A 94 -11.55 -7.15 2.90
CA PRO A 94 -11.74 -8.06 1.79
C PRO A 94 -10.44 -8.77 1.41
N PHE A 95 -9.28 -8.10 1.45
CA PHE A 95 -8.01 -8.75 1.10
C PHE A 95 -7.65 -9.88 2.06
N SER A 96 -7.75 -9.65 3.37
CA SER A 96 -7.49 -10.71 4.34
C SER A 96 -8.42 -11.91 4.16
N LEU A 97 -9.70 -11.66 3.85
CA LEU A 97 -10.68 -12.71 3.58
C LEU A 97 -10.35 -13.50 2.32
N PHE A 98 -10.04 -12.82 1.22
CA PHE A 98 -9.67 -13.46 -0.04
C PHE A 98 -8.35 -14.23 0.05
N SER A 99 -7.40 -13.69 0.82
CA SER A 99 -6.12 -14.33 1.14
C SER A 99 -6.19 -15.43 2.18
N LYS A 100 -7.40 -15.71 2.71
CA LYS A 100 -7.62 -16.72 3.76
C LYS A 100 -6.70 -16.55 4.97
N THR A 101 -6.23 -15.33 5.21
CA THR A 101 -5.31 -15.00 6.29
C THR A 101 -6.13 -14.63 7.52
N PRO A 102 -5.82 -15.17 8.71
CA PRO A 102 -6.57 -14.85 9.91
C PRO A 102 -6.61 -13.34 10.19
N LEU A 103 -7.81 -12.81 10.39
CA LEU A 103 -7.99 -11.43 10.85
C LEU A 103 -7.48 -11.32 12.29
N SER A 104 -6.47 -10.49 12.50
CA SER A 104 -6.01 -10.11 13.83
C SER A 104 -5.99 -8.59 13.95
N PHE A 105 -6.31 -8.10 15.15
CA PHE A 105 -6.26 -6.67 15.41
C PHE A 105 -4.84 -6.12 15.28
N GLY A 106 -3.82 -6.88 15.68
CA GLY A 106 -2.42 -6.51 15.51
C GLY A 106 -2.02 -6.35 14.03
N ALA A 107 -2.38 -7.32 13.18
CA ALA A 107 -2.12 -7.26 11.74
C ALA A 107 -2.88 -6.11 11.07
N PHE A 108 -4.12 -5.85 11.48
CA PHE A 108 -4.87 -4.68 11.01
C PHE A 108 -4.17 -3.36 11.37
N LEU A 109 -3.69 -3.21 12.61
CA LEU A 109 -2.98 -2.00 13.03
C LEU A 109 -1.67 -1.81 12.25
N ILE A 110 -0.89 -2.88 12.07
CA ILE A 110 0.35 -2.86 11.27
C ILE A 110 0.04 -2.48 9.83
N TRP A 111 -1.01 -3.04 9.24
CA TRP A 111 -1.47 -2.68 7.89
C TRP A 111 -1.79 -1.19 7.76
N VAL A 112 -2.59 -0.66 8.68
CA VAL A 112 -2.97 0.77 8.69
C VAL A 112 -1.73 1.65 8.87
N LEU A 113 -0.82 1.31 9.78
CA LEU A 113 0.43 2.04 9.99
C LEU A 113 1.32 2.03 8.75
N GLY A 114 1.44 0.88 8.07
CA GLY A 114 2.19 0.78 6.82
C GLY A 114 1.60 1.69 5.73
N HIS A 115 0.28 1.70 5.58
CA HIS A 115 -0.37 2.54 4.57
C HIS A 115 -0.37 4.03 4.94
N LEU A 116 -0.38 4.37 6.22
CA LEU A 116 -0.10 5.74 6.68
C LEU A 116 1.33 6.16 6.32
N LEU A 117 2.32 5.30 6.56
CA LEU A 117 3.70 5.55 6.12
C LEU A 117 3.77 5.75 4.60
N TYR A 118 3.13 4.87 3.82
CA TYR A 118 3.06 4.97 2.36
C TYR A 118 2.50 6.32 1.90
N THR A 119 1.33 6.72 2.42
CA THR A 119 0.69 8.00 2.04
C THR A 119 1.53 9.21 2.43
N VAL A 120 2.22 9.17 3.58
CA VAL A 120 3.15 10.24 3.99
C VAL A 120 4.35 10.32 3.07
N VAL A 121 4.94 9.17 2.68
CA VAL A 121 6.06 9.13 1.72
C VAL A 121 5.64 9.73 0.38
N VAL A 122 4.49 9.34 -0.16
CA VAL A 122 3.97 9.87 -1.43
C VAL A 122 3.68 11.36 -1.33
N ALA A 123 3.07 11.82 -0.23
CA ALA A 123 2.85 13.23 0.03
C ALA A 123 4.17 14.02 0.04
N ALA A 124 5.19 13.52 0.76
CA ALA A 124 6.50 14.16 0.81
C ALA A 124 7.19 14.19 -0.57
N GLN A 125 7.02 13.14 -1.39
CA GLN A 125 7.53 13.11 -2.77
C GLN A 125 6.86 14.14 -3.66
N ILE A 126 5.53 14.32 -3.54
CA ILE A 126 4.76 15.31 -4.30
C ILE A 126 5.14 16.74 -3.89
N GLU A 127 5.18 17.02 -2.59
CA GLU A 127 5.49 18.36 -2.07
C GLU A 127 6.93 18.80 -2.38
N ARG A 128 7.88 17.86 -2.56
CA ARG A 128 9.26 18.17 -3.00
C ARG A 128 9.35 18.60 -4.47
N GLN A 129 8.33 18.35 -5.28
CA GLN A 129 8.31 18.70 -6.70
C GLN A 129 7.38 19.87 -7.03
N ARG A 130 6.71 20.42 -6.02
CA ARG A 130 5.95 21.66 -6.11
C ARG A 130 6.87 22.85 -5.91
#